data_AF-A0A1F9YA94-F1
#
_entry.id   AF-A0A1F9YA94-F1
#
_cell.length_a   1.000
_cell.length_b   1.000
_cell.length_c   1.000
_cell.angle_alpha   90.00
_cell.angle_beta   90.00
_cell.angle_gamma   90.00
#
_symmetry.space_group_name_H-M   'P 1'
#
loop_
_entity.id
_entity.type
_entity.pdbx_description
1 polymer ?
#
loop_
_entity_poly.entity_id
_entity_poly.type
_entity_poly.pdbx_seq_one_letter_code
_entity_poly.pdbx_strand_id
1 'polypeptide(L)'
;MKRQNNRWYDHSPALARCLDGLKTMSSAKRKKLVVALLEMICKKNPELIGIAMFKFPLDPHSRRWFDKNPYLWLLFHSLKNADSRFLRKVVNFFRHEI
;
A
#
# COMPACT_ATOMS: atom_id res chain seq x y z
N MET A 1 -16.15 18.78 -5.87
CA MET A 1 -14.70 18.81 -6.21
C MET A 1 -14.32 17.51 -6.92
N LYS A 2 -13.92 17.57 -8.19
CA LYS A 2 -13.27 16.43 -8.87
C LYS A 2 -11.94 16.15 -8.16
N ARG A 3 -11.76 14.97 -7.56
CA ARG A 3 -10.43 14.53 -7.13
C ARG A 3 -9.57 14.45 -8.39
N GLN A 4 -8.55 15.29 -8.54
CA GLN A 4 -7.49 15.03 -9.52
C GLN A 4 -6.86 13.69 -9.13
N ASN A 5 -6.99 12.69 -10.01
CA ASN A 5 -6.38 11.35 -9.86
C ASN A 5 -4.85 11.44 -10.00
N ASN A 6 -4.19 12.05 -9.03
CA ASN A 6 -2.73 12.27 -9.07
C ASN A 6 -1.94 11.11 -8.45
N ARG A 7 -2.60 10.07 -7.92
CA ARG A 7 -1.94 8.90 -7.32
C ARG A 7 -2.23 7.65 -8.15
N TRP A 8 -1.24 6.77 -8.25
CA TRP A 8 -1.32 5.55 -9.04
C TRP A 8 -2.50 4.63 -8.66
N TYR A 9 -2.94 4.67 -7.40
CA TYR A 9 -4.08 3.89 -6.90
C TYR A 9 -5.44 4.61 -7.03
N ASP A 10 -5.48 5.89 -7.43
CA ASP A 10 -6.73 6.64 -7.55
C ASP A 10 -7.60 6.11 -8.72
N HIS A 11 -7.01 5.40 -9.68
CA HIS A 11 -7.75 4.71 -10.77
C HIS A 11 -8.65 3.57 -10.27
N SER A 12 -8.43 3.06 -9.06
CA SER A 12 -9.28 2.06 -8.42
C SER A 12 -9.92 2.66 -7.17
N PRO A 13 -11.19 3.10 -7.22
CA PRO A 13 -11.87 3.70 -6.07
C PRO A 13 -11.90 2.79 -4.83
N ALA A 14 -11.91 1.47 -5.03
CA ALA A 14 -11.83 0.52 -3.93
C ALA A 14 -10.44 0.51 -3.28
N LEU A 15 -9.38 0.43 -4.09
CA LEU A 15 -8.01 0.45 -3.58
C LEU A 15 -7.67 1.78 -2.91
N ALA A 16 -8.07 2.90 -3.52
CA ALA A 16 -7.89 4.22 -2.94
C ALA A 16 -8.55 4.34 -1.56
N ARG A 17 -9.79 3.86 -1.39
CA ARG A 17 -10.46 3.85 -0.08
C ARG A 17 -9.71 3.00 0.95
N CYS A 18 -9.23 1.82 0.58
CA CYS A 18 -8.45 0.96 1.47
C CYS A 18 -7.16 1.66 1.92
N LEU A 19 -6.36 2.16 0.96
CA LEU A 19 -5.07 2.78 1.25
C LEU A 19 -5.21 4.12 1.99
N ASP A 20 -6.21 4.94 1.65
CA ASP A 20 -6.51 6.17 2.40
C ASP A 20 -7.01 5.85 3.82
N GLY A 21 -7.73 4.74 4.01
CA GLY A 21 -8.20 4.28 5.32
C GLY A 21 -7.06 3.98 6.31
N LEU A 22 -5.88 3.60 5.81
CA LEU A 22 -4.69 3.45 6.65
C LEU A 22 -4.25 4.77 7.30
N LYS A 23 -4.60 5.93 6.73
CA LYS A 23 -4.20 7.24 7.27
C LYS A 23 -4.90 7.56 8.59
N THR A 24 -6.17 7.19 8.70
CA THR A 24 -7.04 7.50 9.86
C THR A 24 -7.13 6.35 10.86
N MET A 25 -6.57 5.18 10.53
CA MET A 25 -6.56 4.02 11.40
C MET A 25 -5.63 4.20 12.60
N SER A 26 -6.01 3.65 13.76
CA SER A 26 -5.15 3.68 14.96
C SER A 26 -3.81 3.00 14.69
N SER A 27 -2.74 3.46 15.35
CA SER A 27 -1.38 2.96 15.09
C SER A 27 -1.27 1.44 15.25
N ALA A 28 -1.92 0.86 16.28
CA ALA A 28 -1.94 -0.58 16.53
C ALA A 28 -2.66 -1.37 15.42
N LYS A 29 -3.90 -0.97 15.06
CA LYS A 29 -4.67 -1.64 13.99
C LYS A 29 -3.96 -1.50 12.65
N ARG A 30 -3.43 -0.31 12.35
CA ARG A 30 -2.66 -0.03 11.14
C ARG A 30 -1.41 -0.91 11.05
N LYS A 31 -0.62 -1.01 12.13
CA LYS A 31 0.58 -1.85 12.15
C LYS A 31 0.23 -3.30 11.86
N LYS A 32 -0.77 -3.86 12.55
CA LYS A 32 -1.23 -5.25 12.33
C LYS A 32 -1.63 -5.48 10.88
N LEU A 33 -2.43 -4.59 10.31
CA LEU A 33 -2.92 -4.72 8.94
C LEU A 33 -1.80 -4.59 7.89
N VAL A 34 -0.90 -3.64 8.07
CA VAL A 34 0.25 -3.44 7.17
C VAL A 34 1.16 -4.67 7.19
N VAL A 35 1.44 -5.23 8.36
CA VAL A 35 2.23 -6.47 8.48
C VAL A 35 1.56 -7.61 7.75
N ALA A 36 0.25 -7.84 7.96
CA ALA A 36 -0.48 -8.90 7.29
C ALA A 36 -0.50 -8.74 5.74
N LEU A 37 -0.60 -7.50 5.25
CA LEU A 37 -0.51 -7.20 3.82
C LEU A 37 0.88 -7.48 3.25
N LEU A 38 1.94 -7.11 3.98
CA LEU A 38 3.32 -7.41 3.59
C LEU A 38 3.57 -8.92 3.60
N GLU A 39 3.08 -9.65 4.59
CA GLU A 39 3.15 -11.12 4.61
C GLU A 39 2.43 -11.74 3.41
N MET A 40 1.27 -11.21 3.03
CA MET A 40 0.56 -11.65 1.83
C MET A 40 1.37 -11.38 0.56
N ILE A 41 2.05 -10.24 0.47
CA ILE A 41 2.96 -9.93 -0.65
C ILE A 41 4.11 -10.94 -0.66
N CYS A 42 4.81 -11.11 0.46
CA CYS A 42 5.93 -12.06 0.57
C CYS A 42 5.54 -13.49 0.20
N LYS A 43 4.33 -13.94 0.59
CA LYS A 43 3.86 -15.30 0.30
C LYS A 43 3.45 -15.50 -1.15
N LYS A 44 2.92 -14.47 -1.82
CA LYS A 44 2.29 -14.64 -3.14
C LYS A 44 3.14 -14.10 -4.28
N ASN A 45 3.80 -12.96 -4.07
CA ASN A 45 4.56 -12.20 -5.06
C ASN A 45 5.78 -11.52 -4.36
N PRO A 46 6.74 -12.29 -3.81
CA PRO A 46 7.87 -11.74 -3.06
C PRO A 46 8.75 -10.77 -3.87
N GLU A 47 8.79 -10.92 -5.20
CA GLU A 47 9.53 -10.04 -6.11
C GLU A 47 9.08 -8.58 -6.03
N LEU A 48 7.83 -8.32 -5.63
CA LEU A 48 7.32 -6.95 -5.46
C LEU A 48 8.08 -6.18 -4.37
N ILE A 49 8.56 -6.87 -3.34
CA ILE A 49 9.40 -6.28 -2.28
C ILE A 49 10.75 -5.87 -2.87
N GLY A 50 11.41 -6.77 -3.60
CA GLY A 50 12.71 -6.49 -4.23
C GLY A 50 12.62 -5.34 -5.24
N ILE A 51 11.57 -5.33 -6.07
CA ILE A 51 11.31 -4.25 -7.02
C ILE A 51 11.08 -2.92 -6.27
N ALA A 52 10.36 -2.93 -5.15
CA ALA A 52 10.14 -1.73 -4.36
C ALA A 52 11.46 -1.17 -3.81
N MET A 53 12.30 -2.02 -3.22
CA MET A 53 13.60 -1.62 -2.67
C MET A 53 14.58 -1.11 -3.73
N PHE A 54 14.53 -1.66 -4.95
CA PHE A 54 15.42 -1.25 -6.04
C PHE A 54 14.93 0.02 -6.75
N LYS A 55 13.63 0.12 -7.08
CA LYS A 55 13.07 1.23 -7.87
C LYS A 55 12.79 2.47 -7.06
N PHE A 56 12.64 2.34 -5.75
CA PHE A 56 12.31 3.45 -4.88
C PHE A 56 13.32 3.39 -3.73
N PRO A 57 14.37 4.21 -3.71
CA PRO A 57 15.14 4.38 -2.49
C PRO A 57 14.27 5.09 -1.44
N LEU A 58 14.51 4.81 -0.16
CA LEU A 58 13.89 5.53 0.95
C LEU A 58 14.39 6.98 0.92
N ASP A 59 13.55 7.90 0.42
CA ASP A 59 13.86 9.33 0.37
C ASP A 59 13.40 10.02 1.67
N PRO A 60 14.33 10.57 2.48
CA PRO A 60 13.99 11.27 3.71
C PRO A 60 13.26 12.60 3.48
N HIS A 61 13.29 13.15 2.26
CA HIS A 61 12.64 14.40 1.87
C HIS A 61 11.27 14.20 1.23
N SER A 62 10.79 12.96 1.14
CA SER A 62 9.53 12.68 0.47
C SER A 62 8.32 13.24 1.24
N ARG A 63 7.30 13.64 0.47
CA ARG A 63 6.16 14.45 0.94
C ARG A 63 4.89 13.65 1.23
N ARG A 64 4.84 12.34 0.96
CA ARG A 64 3.62 11.55 1.25
C ARG A 64 3.61 11.15 2.71
N TRP A 65 2.41 11.06 3.27
CA TRP A 65 2.19 10.76 4.68
C TRP A 65 2.72 9.39 5.11
N PHE A 66 2.91 8.46 4.17
CA PHE A 66 3.40 7.11 4.42
C PHE A 66 4.92 6.96 4.28
N ASP A 67 5.63 7.94 3.70
CA ASP A 67 7.03 7.75 3.30
C ASP A 67 7.99 7.61 4.48
N LYS A 68 7.71 8.30 5.59
CA LYS A 68 8.53 8.25 6.80
C LYS A 68 8.38 6.94 7.57
N ASN A 69 7.39 6.11 7.24
CA ASN A 69 7.21 4.81 7.89
C ASN A 69 7.68 3.71 6.94
N PRO A 70 8.76 2.97 7.24
CA PRO A 70 9.37 2.03 6.31
C PRO A 70 8.43 0.91 5.87
N TYR A 71 7.52 0.47 6.75
CA TYR A 71 6.55 -0.59 6.42
C TYR A 71 5.44 -0.08 5.49
N LEU A 72 4.91 1.11 5.76
CA LEU A 72 3.92 1.72 4.87
C LEU A 72 4.56 2.09 3.53
N TRP A 73 5.73 2.70 3.56
CA TRP A 73 6.52 2.98 2.37
C TRP A 73 6.70 1.70 1.54
N LEU A 74 7.18 0.61 2.15
CA LEU A 74 7.41 -0.65 1.45
C LEU A 74 6.12 -1.21 0.87
N LEU A 75 5.03 -1.20 1.63
CA LEU A 75 3.73 -1.66 1.18
C LEU A 75 3.24 -0.86 -0.05
N PHE A 76 3.25 0.47 0.02
CA PHE A 76 2.76 1.32 -1.06
C PHE A 76 3.60 1.17 -2.33
N HIS A 77 4.92 1.05 -2.21
CA HIS A 77 5.81 0.87 -3.35
C HIS A 77 5.75 -0.55 -3.94
N SER A 78 5.54 -1.57 -3.10
CA SER A 78 5.32 -2.95 -3.56
C SER A 78 4.01 -3.06 -4.36
N LEU A 79 2.92 -2.50 -3.81
CA LEU A 79 1.62 -2.52 -4.47
C LEU A 79 1.58 -1.69 -5.77
N LYS A 80 2.38 -0.63 -5.88
CA LYS A 80 2.49 0.16 -7.12
C LYS A 80 2.94 -0.67 -8.32
N ASN A 81 3.72 -1.73 -8.09
CA ASN A 81 4.20 -2.64 -9.13
C ASN A 81 3.34 -3.91 -9.26
N ALA A 82 2.30 -4.07 -8.42
CA ALA A 82 1.47 -5.24 -8.45
C ALA A 82 0.49 -5.21 -9.63
N ASP A 83 0.21 -6.39 -10.20
CA ASP A 83 -0.80 -6.51 -11.23
C ASP A 83 -2.23 -6.27 -10.69
N SER A 84 -3.17 -6.01 -11.59
CA SER A 84 -4.57 -5.74 -11.22
C SER A 84 -5.26 -6.90 -10.49
N ARG A 85 -4.85 -8.15 -10.74
CA ARG A 85 -5.42 -9.34 -10.10
C ARG A 85 -4.98 -9.42 -8.64
N PHE A 86 -3.73 -9.10 -8.36
CA PHE A 86 -3.19 -9.02 -7.00
C PHE A 86 -3.80 -7.84 -6.23
N LEU A 87 -3.92 -6.68 -6.85
CA LEU A 87 -4.58 -5.52 -6.24
C LEU A 87 -6.03 -5.80 -5.85
N ARG A 88 -6.78 -6.59 -6.64
CA ARG A 88 -8.12 -7.05 -6.25
C ARG A 88 -8.10 -7.95 -5.01
N LYS A 89 -7.12 -8.85 -4.88
CA LYS A 89 -6.94 -9.69 -3.68
C LYS A 89 -6.65 -8.83 -2.44
N VAL A 90 -5.82 -7.80 -2.59
CA VAL A 90 -5.53 -6.83 -1.53
C VAL A 90 -6.79 -6.11 -1.06
N VAL A 91 -7.59 -5.60 -2.00
CA VAL A 91 -8.87 -4.94 -1.67
C VAL A 91 -9.81 -5.89 -0.93
N ASN A 92 -9.94 -7.14 -1.38
CA ASN A 92 -10.79 -8.12 -0.73
C ASN A 92 -10.31 -8.42 0.68
N PHE A 93 -9.01 -8.69 0.87
CA PHE A 93 -8.41 -8.89 2.18
C PHE A 93 -8.69 -7.70 3.11
N PHE A 94 -8.43 -6.48 2.64
CA PHE A 94 -8.62 -5.27 3.43
C PHE A 94 -10.07 -5.16 3.92
N ARG A 95 -11.07 -5.42 3.08
CA ARG A 95 -12.50 -5.35 3.43
C ARG A 95 -12.94 -6.36 4.50
N HIS A 96 -12.26 -7.49 4.63
CA HIS A 96 -12.57 -8.47 5.67
C HIS A 96 -11.94 -8.12 7.04
N GLU A 97 -10.95 -7.22 7.06
CA GLU A 97 -10.17 -6.87 8.26
C GLU A 97 -10.53 -5.49 8.87
N ILE A 98 -11.34 -4.66 8.17
CA ILE A 98 -11.82 -3.38 8.72
C ILE A 98 -13.08 -3.60 9.54
#